data_AF-A0A2A2IPZ7-F1
#
_entry.id   AF-A0A2A2IPZ7-F1
#
_cell.length_a   1.000
_cell.length_b   1.000
_cell.length_c   1.000
_cell.angle_alpha   90.00
_cell.angle_beta   90.00
_cell.angle_gamma   90.00
#
_symmetry.space_group_name_H-M   'P 1'
#
loop_
_entity.id
_entity.type
_entity.pdbx_description
1 polymer ?
#
loop_
_entity_poly.entity_id
_entity_poly.type
_entity_poly.pdbx_seq_one_letter_code
_entity_poly.pdbx_strand_id
1 'polypeptide(L)'
;MITPKGKLMYVHINGREEEYPKGNKTGRYTATLELTEENYNLVKDELNKIWEASDEYKDVAEVVEVMNPNLGVKKKKDKKTGEIHYLLKAKLTRFKVDKTTGEQTERFVTIKDGANVRLADDTKIFNGSEGRLMVYPRPYNLGANYGVSLYLQEIQLTKAATGNTEEFPIDDEDIEEAPF
;
A
#
# COMPACT_ATOMS: atom_id res chain seq x y z
N MET A 1 -9.45 0.91 -7.90
CA MET A 1 -8.81 -0.17 -8.69
C MET A 1 -8.73 -1.43 -7.84
N ILE A 2 -8.65 -2.60 -8.48
CA ILE A 2 -8.37 -3.87 -7.80
C ILE A 2 -7.00 -4.32 -8.31
N THR A 3 -6.08 -4.64 -7.40
CA THR A 3 -4.75 -5.08 -7.78
C THR A 3 -4.78 -6.49 -8.41
N PRO A 4 -3.74 -6.86 -9.18
CA PRO A 4 -3.44 -8.26 -9.45
C PRO A 4 -3.31 -9.08 -8.17
N LYS A 5 -3.32 -10.42 -8.30
CA LYS A 5 -3.04 -11.31 -7.17
C LYS A 5 -1.57 -11.18 -6.78
N GLY A 6 -1.29 -11.21 -5.48
CA GLY A 6 0.06 -11.21 -4.92
C GLY A 6 0.09 -11.81 -3.52
N LYS A 7 1.27 -11.78 -2.90
CA LYS A 7 1.43 -12.21 -1.50
C LYS A 7 1.18 -11.02 -0.58
N LEU A 8 0.28 -11.17 0.37
CA LEU A 8 -0.01 -10.22 1.42
C LEU A 8 1.11 -10.26 2.45
N MET A 9 1.69 -9.09 2.69
CA MET A 9 2.82 -8.87 3.58
C MET A 9 2.50 -7.68 4.50
N TYR A 10 2.97 -7.74 5.75
CA TYR A 10 2.87 -6.65 6.72
C TYR A 10 1.45 -6.07 6.85
N VAL A 11 0.46 -6.95 6.99
CA VAL A 11 -0.95 -6.56 7.11
C VAL A 11 -1.26 -6.14 8.54
N HIS A 12 -1.57 -4.84 8.72
CA HIS A 12 -1.93 -4.21 9.98
C HIS A 12 -3.28 -3.52 9.82
N ILE A 13 -4.37 -4.19 10.22
CA ILE A 13 -5.74 -3.69 10.06
C ILE A 13 -6.57 -3.99 11.31
N ASN A 14 -7.70 -3.30 11.46
CA ASN A 14 -8.81 -3.62 12.38
C ASN A 14 -8.34 -3.97 13.81
N GLY A 15 -7.71 -3.00 14.48
CA GLY A 15 -7.19 -3.16 15.84
C GLY A 15 -5.69 -3.44 15.91
N ARG A 16 -5.03 -3.80 14.80
CA ARG A 16 -3.57 -3.83 14.68
C ARG A 16 -3.09 -2.68 13.79
N GLU A 17 -2.39 -1.71 14.36
CA GLU A 17 -1.86 -0.56 13.63
C GLU A 17 -0.43 -0.81 13.15
N GLU A 18 -0.04 -0.14 12.06
CA GLU A 18 1.36 -0.06 11.69
C GLU A 18 2.13 0.78 12.71
N GLU A 19 3.32 0.32 13.09
CA GLU A 19 4.23 1.00 14.00
C GLU A 19 5.48 1.47 13.24
N TYR A 20 6.00 2.63 13.64
CA TYR A 20 7.35 3.06 13.26
C TYR A 20 8.40 2.16 13.93
N PRO A 21 9.65 2.10 13.44
CA PRO A 21 10.71 1.26 14.02
C PRO A 21 11.00 1.46 15.51
N LYS A 22 10.59 2.61 16.08
CA LYS A 22 10.72 2.93 17.51
C LYS A 22 9.46 2.56 18.34
N GLY A 23 8.52 1.80 17.77
CA GLY A 23 7.28 1.34 18.41
C GLY A 23 6.13 2.36 18.44
N ASN A 24 6.32 3.55 17.85
CA ASN A 24 5.25 4.56 17.81
C ASN A 24 4.20 4.18 16.75
N LYS A 25 2.92 4.16 17.14
CA LYS A 25 1.82 3.89 16.21
C LYS A 25 1.70 4.98 15.15
N THR A 26 1.46 4.58 13.91
CA THR A 26 1.29 5.50 12.77
C THR A 26 -0.12 6.08 12.65
N GLY A 27 -1.10 5.55 13.39
CA GLY A 27 -2.52 5.91 13.25
C GLY A 27 -3.12 5.43 11.92
N ARG A 28 -2.48 4.46 11.26
CA ARG A 28 -2.88 3.94 9.95
C ARG A 28 -3.00 2.43 9.98
N TYR A 29 -3.99 1.96 9.24
CA TYR A 29 -4.05 0.60 8.75
C TYR A 29 -3.30 0.48 7.44
N THR A 30 -2.57 -0.61 7.25
CA THR A 30 -1.75 -0.86 6.08
C THR A 30 -1.84 -2.30 5.63
N ALA A 31 -1.67 -2.50 4.32
CA ALA A 31 -1.43 -3.79 3.72
C ALA A 31 -0.41 -3.61 2.60
N THR A 32 0.63 -4.44 2.61
CA THR A 32 1.59 -4.53 1.50
C THR A 32 1.26 -5.77 0.68
N LEU A 33 1.30 -5.63 -0.64
CA LEU A 33 1.17 -6.72 -1.58
C LEU A 33 2.49 -6.87 -2.33
N GLU A 34 3.13 -8.03 -2.19
CA GLU A 34 4.26 -8.42 -3.01
C GLU A 34 3.75 -8.99 -4.33
N LEU A 35 4.21 -8.39 -5.43
CA LEU A 35 3.85 -8.71 -6.80
C LEU A 35 5.01 -9.39 -7.51
N THR A 36 4.70 -10.13 -8.55
CA THR A 36 5.69 -10.47 -9.59
C THR A 36 6.12 -9.20 -10.32
N GLU A 37 7.31 -9.19 -10.91
CA GLU A 37 7.79 -8.05 -11.73
C GLU A 37 6.79 -7.62 -12.81
N GLU A 38 6.19 -8.59 -13.53
CA GLU A 38 5.20 -8.32 -14.58
C GLU A 38 4.00 -7.52 -14.02
N ASN A 39 3.33 -8.06 -12.99
CA ASN A 39 2.22 -7.39 -12.32
C ASN A 39 2.62 -6.05 -11.68
N TYR A 40 3.84 -5.92 -11.17
CA TYR A 40 4.35 -4.66 -10.66
C TYR A 40 4.40 -3.60 -11.75
N ASN A 41 4.95 -3.92 -12.92
CA ASN A 41 5.03 -2.99 -14.05
C ASN A 41 3.64 -2.61 -14.55
N LEU A 42 2.72 -3.58 -14.65
CA LEU A 42 1.32 -3.30 -15.02
C LEU A 42 0.65 -2.30 -14.07
N VAL A 43 0.84 -2.48 -12.76
CA VAL A 43 0.27 -1.56 -11.77
C VAL A 43 0.98 -0.21 -11.77
N LYS A 44 2.31 -0.19 -11.91
CA LYS A 44 3.10 1.05 -12.00
C LYS A 44 2.62 1.88 -13.20
N ASP A 45 2.40 1.26 -14.35
CA ASP A 45 1.92 1.93 -15.56
C ASP A 45 0.49 2.48 -15.40
N GLU A 46 -0.41 1.72 -14.75
CA GLU A 46 -1.77 2.21 -14.45
C GLU A 46 -1.74 3.42 -13.50
N LEU A 47 -0.88 3.39 -12.48
CA LEU A 47 -0.74 4.48 -11.52
C LEU A 47 -0.10 5.72 -12.14
N ASN A 48 0.88 5.56 -13.04
CA ASN A 48 1.43 6.66 -13.83
C ASN A 48 0.35 7.32 -14.69
N LYS A 49 -0.49 6.54 -15.38
CA LYS A 49 -1.60 7.11 -16.16
C LYS A 49 -2.59 7.89 -15.29
N ILE A 50 -2.87 7.40 -14.09
CA ILE A 50 -3.74 8.11 -13.13
C ILE A 50 -3.09 9.42 -12.66
N TRP A 51 -1.78 9.41 -12.41
CA TRP A 51 -1.01 10.59 -12.03
C TRP A 51 -1.02 11.63 -13.16
N GLU A 52 -0.58 11.26 -14.36
CA GLU A 52 -0.48 12.14 -15.53
C GLU A 52 -1.83 12.74 -15.94
N ALA A 53 -2.94 12.04 -15.67
CA ALA A 53 -4.29 12.53 -15.96
C ALA A 53 -4.86 13.46 -14.87
N SER A 54 -4.16 13.67 -13.74
CA SER A 54 -4.68 14.42 -12.60
C SER A 54 -4.40 15.93 -12.70
N ASP A 55 -5.18 16.73 -11.98
CA ASP A 55 -4.93 18.17 -11.90
C ASP A 55 -3.67 18.46 -11.08
N GLU A 56 -3.37 17.64 -10.07
CA GLU A 56 -2.15 17.73 -9.28
C GLU A 56 -0.88 17.55 -10.13
N TYR A 57 -0.90 16.71 -11.17
CA TYR A 57 0.21 16.61 -12.11
C TYR A 57 0.43 17.91 -12.89
N LYS A 58 -0.65 18.56 -13.34
CA LYS A 58 -0.57 19.85 -14.04
C LYS A 58 0.07 20.91 -13.13
N ASP A 59 -0.38 20.98 -11.88
CA ASP A 59 0.16 21.91 -10.89
C ASP A 59 1.67 21.73 -10.67
N VAL A 60 2.16 20.48 -10.67
CA VAL A 60 3.60 20.21 -10.50
C VAL A 60 4.36 20.54 -11.79
N ALA A 61 3.86 20.11 -12.95
CA ALA A 61 4.51 20.28 -14.24
C ALA A 61 4.63 21.75 -14.68
N GLU A 62 3.78 22.64 -14.17
CA GLU A 62 3.89 24.08 -14.39
C GLU A 62 5.07 24.73 -13.64
N VAL A 63 5.54 24.11 -12.55
CA VAL A 63 6.54 24.71 -11.65
C VAL A 63 7.90 24.02 -11.77
N VAL A 64 7.92 22.70 -11.93
CA VAL A 64 9.14 21.89 -11.96
C VAL A 64 9.05 20.78 -13.00
N GLU A 65 10.22 20.30 -13.43
CA GLU A 65 10.30 19.03 -14.15
C GLU A 65 9.83 17.89 -13.22
N VAL A 66 8.83 17.14 -13.68
CA VAL A 66 8.25 16.05 -12.90
C VAL A 66 9.21 14.87 -12.94
N MET A 67 9.79 14.54 -11.78
CA MET A 67 10.72 13.43 -11.60
C MET A 67 10.17 12.44 -10.58
N ASN A 68 10.08 11.17 -10.96
CA ASN A 68 9.83 10.02 -10.08
C ASN A 68 8.71 10.23 -9.04
N PRO A 69 7.45 10.39 -9.47
CA PRO A 69 6.32 10.53 -8.54
C PRO A 69 6.22 9.32 -7.61
N ASN A 70 5.80 9.53 -6.37
CA ASN A 70 5.59 8.44 -5.42
C ASN A 70 4.26 7.73 -5.71
N LEU A 71 4.32 6.54 -6.28
CA LEU A 71 3.14 5.78 -6.71
C LEU A 71 2.65 4.76 -5.68
N GLY A 72 3.25 4.69 -4.49
CA GLY A 72 2.93 3.63 -3.51
C GLY A 72 3.36 2.22 -3.94
N VAL A 73 4.10 2.10 -5.04
CA VAL A 73 4.84 0.88 -5.43
C VAL A 73 6.35 1.11 -5.29
N LYS A 74 7.08 0.10 -4.83
CA LYS A 74 8.53 0.16 -4.58
C LYS A 74 9.22 -1.15 -4.94
N LYS A 75 10.48 -1.08 -5.35
CA LYS A 75 11.39 -2.23 -5.41
C LYS A 75 12.24 -2.25 -4.15
N LYS A 76 12.40 -3.41 -3.51
CA LYS A 76 13.29 -3.60 -2.37
C LYS A 76 14.14 -4.83 -2.59
N LYS A 77 15.46 -4.72 -2.36
CA LYS A 77 16.38 -5.85 -2.48
C LYS A 77 16.61 -6.49 -1.12
N ASP A 78 16.42 -7.80 -1.03
CA ASP A 78 16.78 -8.56 0.15
C ASP A 78 18.31 -8.56 0.32
N LYS A 79 18.80 -8.16 1.49
CA LYS A 79 20.22 -8.04 1.77
C LYS A 79 20.96 -9.39 1.80
N LYS A 80 20.28 -10.46 2.20
CA LYS A 80 20.86 -11.79 2.39
C LYS A 80 20.84 -12.60 1.10
N THR A 81 19.74 -12.56 0.36
CA THR A 81 19.56 -13.36 -0.86
C THR A 81 19.89 -12.57 -2.12
N GLY A 82 19.82 -11.24 -2.07
CA GLY A 82 19.96 -10.37 -3.23
C GLY A 82 18.71 -10.33 -4.11
N GLU A 83 17.64 -11.01 -3.73
CA GLU A 83 16.36 -11.05 -4.46
C GLU A 83 15.68 -9.68 -4.48
N ILE A 84 15.05 -9.32 -5.60
CA ILE A 84 14.29 -8.08 -5.73
C ILE A 84 12.82 -8.39 -5.48
N HIS A 85 12.27 -7.76 -4.44
CA HIS A 85 10.87 -7.79 -4.10
C HIS A 85 10.15 -6.56 -4.65
N TYR A 86 9.00 -6.77 -5.28
CA TYR A 86 8.20 -5.73 -5.89
C TYR A 86 6.96 -5.51 -5.03
N LEU A 87 6.90 -4.38 -4.31
CA LEU A 87 5.95 -4.16 -3.23
C LEU A 87 4.98 -3.04 -3.60
N LEU A 88 3.69 -3.26 -3.36
CA LEU A 88 2.64 -2.25 -3.40
C LEU A 88 2.10 -2.02 -1.99
N LYS A 89 2.14 -0.79 -1.48
CA LYS A 89 1.66 -0.47 -0.14
C LYS A 89 0.40 0.39 -0.20
N ALA A 90 -0.68 -0.10 0.39
CA ALA A 90 -1.92 0.64 0.57
C ALA A 90 -2.14 0.99 2.04
N LYS A 91 -2.80 2.12 2.31
CA LYS A 91 -3.02 2.63 3.66
C LYS A 91 -4.41 3.21 3.87
N LEU A 92 -4.91 3.18 5.09
CA LEU A 92 -6.15 3.82 5.51
C LEU A 92 -5.90 4.52 6.85
N THR A 93 -6.19 5.82 6.93
CA THR A 93 -6.17 6.53 8.22
C THR A 93 -7.24 5.92 9.13
N ARG A 94 -6.85 5.49 10.33
CA ARG A 94 -7.72 4.75 11.26
C ARG A 94 -8.93 5.57 11.69
N PHE A 95 -8.75 6.84 12.03
CA PHE A 95 -9.84 7.70 12.49
C PHE A 95 -10.26 8.70 11.41
N LYS A 96 -11.57 8.82 11.21
CA LYS A 96 -12.18 9.96 10.52
C LYS A 96 -12.60 10.97 11.59
N VAL A 97 -12.14 12.20 11.45
CA VAL A 97 -12.66 13.31 12.26
C VAL A 97 -13.84 13.93 11.51
N ASP A 98 -15.00 13.99 12.17
CA ASP A 98 -16.11 14.81 11.71
C ASP A 98 -15.73 16.28 11.84
N LYS A 99 -15.79 17.03 10.73
CA LYS A 99 -15.35 18.44 10.70
C LYS A 99 -16.29 19.38 11.45
N THR A 100 -17.54 18.97 11.67
CA THR A 100 -18.58 19.77 12.30
C THR A 100 -18.64 19.51 13.80
N THR A 101 -18.58 18.24 14.21
CA THR A 101 -18.70 17.86 15.63
C THR A 101 -17.35 17.64 16.31
N GLY A 102 -16.27 17.44 15.54
CA GLY A 102 -14.96 17.04 16.06
C GLY A 102 -14.89 15.57 16.51
N GLU A 103 -15.98 14.81 16.35
CA GLU A 103 -16.04 13.41 16.78
C GLU A 103 -15.14 12.53 15.91
N GLN A 104 -14.47 11.57 16.55
CA GLN A 104 -13.62 10.59 15.87
C GLN A 104 -14.38 9.27 15.69
N THR A 105 -14.57 8.87 14.44
CA THR A 105 -15.11 7.55 14.10
C THR A 105 -13.99 6.66 13.58
N GLU A 106 -13.82 5.50 14.19
CA GLU A 106 -12.89 4.48 13.71
C GLU A 106 -13.39 3.89 12.38
N ARG A 107 -12.48 3.79 11.42
CA ARG A 107 -12.69 3.11 10.14
C ARG A 107 -12.25 1.66 10.26
N PHE A 108 -12.79 0.81 9.40
CA PHE A 108 -12.40 -0.60 9.29
C PHE A 108 -12.11 -0.96 7.83
N VAL A 109 -11.20 -1.90 7.63
CA VAL A 109 -10.91 -2.49 6.33
C VAL A 109 -11.79 -3.73 6.18
N THR A 110 -12.58 -3.79 5.11
CA THR A 110 -13.40 -4.98 4.82
C THR A 110 -12.50 -6.13 4.36
N ILE A 111 -12.76 -7.33 4.86
CA ILE A 111 -12.04 -8.55 4.47
C ILE A 111 -13.04 -9.48 3.79
N LYS A 112 -12.70 -10.00 2.61
CA LYS A 112 -13.50 -11.01 1.90
C LYS A 112 -12.66 -12.23 1.58
N ASP A 113 -13.31 -13.38 1.42
CA ASP A 113 -12.67 -14.59 0.92
C ASP A 113 -12.59 -14.62 -0.62
N GLY A 114 -12.05 -15.72 -1.16
CA GLY A 114 -11.96 -15.95 -2.61
C GLY A 114 -13.31 -16.04 -3.33
N ALA A 115 -14.42 -16.26 -2.61
CA ALA A 115 -15.78 -16.27 -3.13
C ALA A 115 -16.50 -14.93 -2.97
N ASN A 116 -15.80 -13.87 -2.52
CA ASN A 116 -16.34 -12.55 -2.19
C ASN A 116 -17.33 -12.54 -1.02
N VAL A 117 -17.28 -13.53 -0.12
CA VAL A 117 -18.04 -13.53 1.12
C VAL A 117 -17.25 -12.74 2.17
N ARG A 118 -17.93 -11.85 2.90
CA ARG A 118 -17.32 -11.06 3.98
C ARG A 118 -16.88 -11.98 5.12
N LEU A 119 -15.62 -11.84 5.53
CA LEU A 119 -15.04 -12.48 6.71
C LEU A 119 -15.21 -11.57 7.94
N ALA A 120 -14.97 -12.13 9.12
CA ALA A 120 -15.00 -11.38 10.37
C ALA A 120 -13.95 -10.26 10.36
N ASP A 121 -14.26 -9.10 10.93
CA ASP A 121 -13.37 -7.92 10.88
C ASP A 121 -12.05 -8.15 11.64
N ASP A 122 -12.01 -9.10 12.58
CA ASP A 122 -10.84 -9.52 13.35
C ASP A 122 -10.02 -10.65 12.69
N THR A 123 -10.36 -11.01 11.44
CA THR A 123 -9.63 -12.05 10.68
C THR A 123 -8.15 -11.69 10.56
N LYS A 124 -7.29 -12.55 11.12
CA LYS A 124 -5.83 -12.41 11.01
C LYS A 124 -5.36 -12.83 9.63
N ILE A 125 -4.60 -11.96 8.98
CA ILE A 125 -3.95 -12.23 7.69
C ILE A 125 -2.45 -12.36 7.95
N PHE A 126 -1.93 -13.58 7.82
CA PHE A 126 -0.50 -13.86 8.01
C PHE A 126 0.30 -13.49 6.76
N ASN A 127 1.56 -13.10 6.96
CA ASN A 127 2.51 -12.88 5.87
C ASN A 127 2.58 -14.13 4.97
N GLY A 128 2.65 -13.91 3.66
CA GLY A 128 2.65 -14.98 2.66
C GLY A 128 1.28 -15.50 2.27
N SER A 129 0.19 -15.01 2.90
CA SER A 129 -1.17 -15.26 2.40
C SER A 129 -1.32 -14.70 0.99
N GLU A 130 -2.14 -15.29 0.12
CA GLU A 130 -2.35 -14.78 -1.25
C GLU A 130 -3.67 -14.02 -1.33
N GLY A 131 -3.66 -12.88 -2.02
CA GLY A 131 -4.86 -12.07 -2.16
C GLY A 131 -4.73 -10.90 -3.12
N ARG A 132 -5.72 -10.02 -3.06
CA ARG A 132 -5.79 -8.75 -3.79
C ARG A 132 -6.14 -7.62 -2.85
N LEU A 133 -5.70 -6.42 -3.19
CA LEU A 133 -6.13 -5.20 -2.52
C LEU A 133 -7.12 -4.46 -3.41
N MET A 134 -8.23 -4.02 -2.84
CA MET A 134 -9.05 -2.98 -3.44
C MET A 134 -8.57 -1.65 -2.89
N VAL A 135 -8.10 -0.79 -3.79
CA VAL A 135 -7.53 0.51 -3.42
C VAL A 135 -8.17 1.64 -4.21
N TYR A 136 -8.31 2.78 -3.55
CA TYR A 136 -8.67 4.03 -4.19
C TYR A 136 -7.38 4.86 -4.40
N PRO A 137 -6.87 4.95 -5.63
CA PRO A 137 -5.72 5.80 -5.93
C PRO A 137 -6.15 7.26 -5.84
N ARG A 138 -5.38 8.06 -5.13
CA ARG A 138 -5.63 9.49 -4.98
C ARG A 138 -4.33 10.26 -5.26
N PRO A 139 -4.26 10.97 -6.39
CA PRO A 139 -3.19 11.92 -6.65
C PRO A 139 -3.05 12.95 -5.52
N TYR A 140 -1.83 13.41 -5.30
CA TYR A 140 -1.53 14.45 -4.32
C TYR A 140 -0.31 15.26 -4.76
N ASN A 141 -0.30 16.53 -4.36
CA ASN A 141 0.84 17.42 -4.43
C ASN A 141 1.06 18.04 -3.05
N LEU A 142 2.22 17.77 -2.43
CA LEU A 142 2.66 18.34 -1.15
C LEU A 142 3.99 19.09 -1.32
N GLY A 143 4.18 19.77 -2.45
CA GLY A 143 5.43 20.46 -2.80
C GLY A 143 6.48 19.48 -3.30
N ALA A 144 7.55 19.28 -2.53
CA ALA A 144 8.64 18.37 -2.91
C ALA A 144 8.27 16.88 -2.92
N ASN A 145 7.06 16.52 -2.45
CA ASN A 145 6.56 15.16 -2.48
C ASN A 145 5.19 15.14 -3.17
N TYR A 146 5.12 14.45 -4.30
CA TYR A 146 3.92 14.33 -5.12
C TYR A 146 3.81 12.90 -5.67
N GLY A 147 2.63 12.56 -6.16
CA GLY A 147 2.35 11.25 -6.76
C GLY A 147 0.96 10.76 -6.40
N VAL A 148 0.82 9.45 -6.18
CA VAL A 148 -0.46 8.77 -5.97
C VAL A 148 -0.43 8.00 -4.65
N SER A 149 -1.31 8.38 -3.73
CA SER A 149 -1.53 7.63 -2.49
C SER A 149 -2.61 6.56 -2.70
N LEU A 150 -2.32 5.33 -2.31
CA LEU A 150 -3.25 4.20 -2.41
C LEU A 150 -4.06 4.05 -1.11
N TYR A 151 -5.34 4.43 -1.16
CA TYR A 151 -6.24 4.28 -0.02
C TYR A 151 -6.80 2.87 0.04
N LEU A 152 -6.47 2.12 1.09
CA LEU A 152 -6.95 0.76 1.28
C LEU A 152 -8.46 0.76 1.58
N GLN A 153 -9.23 0.03 0.78
CA GLN A 153 -10.69 -0.11 0.95
C GLN A 153 -11.06 -1.51 1.44
N GLU A 154 -10.50 -2.52 0.80
CA GLU A 154 -10.84 -3.93 1.05
C GLU A 154 -9.65 -4.84 0.75
N ILE A 155 -9.62 -5.99 1.42
CA ILE A 155 -8.69 -7.08 1.13
C ILE A 155 -9.50 -8.31 0.72
N GLN A 156 -9.18 -8.87 -0.44
CA GLN A 156 -9.68 -10.17 -0.86
C GLN A 156 -8.62 -11.23 -0.56
N LEU A 157 -8.88 -12.09 0.43
CA LEU A 157 -8.04 -13.21 0.83
C LEU A 157 -8.38 -14.44 -0.02
N THR A 158 -7.54 -14.76 -1.00
CA THR A 158 -7.76 -15.93 -1.87
C THR A 158 -7.18 -17.22 -1.30
N LYS A 159 -6.15 -17.12 -0.45
CA LYS A 159 -5.54 -18.26 0.25
C LYS A 159 -4.87 -17.79 1.53
N ALA A 160 -5.24 -18.37 2.66
CA ALA A 160 -4.59 -18.08 3.93
C ALA A 160 -3.26 -18.85 4.03
N ALA A 161 -2.19 -18.17 4.45
CA ALA A 161 -0.98 -18.86 4.91
C ALA A 161 -1.23 -19.50 6.28
N THR A 162 -0.61 -20.65 6.52
CA THR A 162 -0.56 -21.26 7.86
C THR A 162 0.71 -20.78 8.56
N GLY A 163 0.58 -20.42 9.85
CA GLY A 163 1.53 -19.56 10.55
C GLY A 163 2.99 -20.03 10.48
N ASN A 164 3.79 -19.28 9.73
CA ASN A 164 5.21 -19.06 9.99
C ASN A 164 5.49 -17.57 9.79
N THR A 165 5.88 -16.89 10.86
CA THR A 165 6.17 -15.46 10.95
C THR A 165 7.63 -15.19 10.61
N GLU A 166 8.08 -15.57 9.42
CA GLU A 166 9.38 -15.07 8.94
C GLU A 166 9.15 -13.63 8.46
N GLU A 167 9.43 -12.67 9.34
CA GLU A 167 9.64 -11.28 8.95
C GLU A 167 10.93 -11.23 8.12
N PHE A 168 10.79 -10.90 6.84
CA PHE A 168 11.94 -10.68 5.98
C PHE A 168 12.76 -9.49 6.51
N PRO A 169 14.08 -9.62 6.70
CA PRO A 169 14.94 -8.54 7.11
C PRO A 169 15.15 -7.59 5.92
N ILE A 170 14.20 -6.67 5.76
CA ILE A 170 14.23 -5.63 4.75
C ILE A 170 15.05 -4.44 5.27
N ASP A 171 15.97 -3.93 4.46
CA ASP A 171 16.59 -2.63 4.72
C ASP A 171 15.69 -1.47 4.28
N ASP A 172 15.70 -0.39 5.06
CA ASP A 172 14.96 0.83 4.74
C ASP A 172 15.75 1.79 3.84
N GLU A 173 16.95 1.40 3.40
CA GLU A 173 17.63 2.06 2.29
C GLU A 173 16.88 1.73 0.99
N ASP A 174 15.93 2.60 0.66
CA ASP A 174 15.36 2.68 -0.69
C ASP A 174 16.54 2.63 -1.68
N ILE A 175 16.53 1.68 -2.62
CA ILE A 175 17.46 1.75 -3.75
C ILE A 175 17.11 3.06 -4.46
N GLU A 176 17.95 4.08 -4.29
CA GLU A 176 17.89 5.29 -5.10
C GLU A 176 17.76 4.83 -6.56
N GLU A 177 16.65 5.18 -7.20
CA GLU A 177 16.53 5.02 -8.65
C GLU A 177 17.73 5.74 -9.23
N ALA A 178 18.66 4.97 -9.81
CA ALA A 178 19.80 5.54 -10.50
C ALA A 178 19.26 6.56 -11.51
N PRO A 179 19.81 7.79 -11.56
CA PRO A 179 19.45 8.73 -12.60
C PRO A 179 19.86 8.10 -13.93
N PHE A 180 18.89 7.90 -14.82
CA PHE A 180 19.19 7.69 -16.24
C PHE A 180 19.52 9.05 -16.87
#